data_AF-A0A7Y8LJ44-F1
#
_entry.id   AF-A0A7Y8LJ44-F1
#
_cell.length_a   1.000
_cell.length_b   1.000
_cell.length_c   1.000
_cell.angle_alpha   90.00
_cell.angle_beta   90.00
_cell.angle_gamma   90.00
#
_symmetry.space_group_name_H-M   'P 1'
#
loop_
_entity.id
_entity.type
_entity.pdbx_description
1 polymer ?
#
loop_
_entity_poly.entity_id
_entity_poly.type
_entity_poly.pdbx_seq_one_letter_code
_entity_poly.pdbx_strand_id
1 'polypeptide(L)'
;GSGVTVVHRLKNTGVMPLEFAAWALSMMAPGGVGVTGFPPRGTHPEMLQPTNPLVMWAFTDLSDPRWKFLKKYLILRQDPANPSPQKLGLHNPKTWGAYFLGNDVFIKQYTPGAVSDHPDFGTSYQTFTNADFLEIETMGPMTKVAGGGTLEHVERWSAHKNAKPQAWTDEALDKVLLGKIHQ
;
A
#
# COMPACT_ATOMS: atom_id res chain seq x y z
N GLY A 1 6.68 -16.10 11.04
CA GLY A 1 7.48 -15.54 9.94
C GLY A 1 8.72 -14.89 10.49
N SER A 2 9.64 -14.48 9.63
CA SER A 2 10.69 -13.51 10.00
C SER A 2 10.16 -12.10 9.76
N GLY A 3 10.55 -11.16 10.62
CA GLY A 3 10.22 -9.74 10.49
C GLY A 3 11.48 -8.88 10.53
N VAL A 4 11.48 -7.79 9.78
CA VAL A 4 12.57 -6.81 9.76
C VAL A 4 12.01 -5.39 9.74
N THR A 5 12.75 -4.45 10.33
CA THR A 5 12.50 -3.01 10.19
C THR A 5 13.40 -2.48 9.10
N VAL A 6 12.82 -1.84 8.10
CA VAL A 6 13.54 -1.18 7.00
C VAL A 6 13.44 0.33 7.20
N VAL A 7 14.59 0.99 7.24
CA VAL A 7 14.66 2.46 7.37
C VAL A 7 15.23 3.02 6.08
N HIS A 8 14.38 3.65 5.29
CA HIS A 8 14.78 4.41 4.10
C HIS A 8 15.23 5.80 4.55
N ARG A 9 16.41 6.24 4.09
CA ARG A 9 16.97 7.56 4.44
C ARG A 9 17.24 8.37 3.19
N LEU A 10 16.60 9.54 3.09
CA LEU A 10 16.84 10.51 2.03
C LEU A 10 17.56 11.71 2.64
N LYS A 11 18.80 11.95 2.21
CA LYS A 11 19.61 13.07 2.71
C LYS A 11 19.63 14.22 1.71
N ASN A 12 19.31 15.42 2.17
CA ASN A 12 19.56 16.64 1.41
C ASN A 12 21.06 16.99 1.52
N THR A 13 21.84 16.69 0.48
CA THR A 13 23.28 17.02 0.44
C THR A 13 23.57 18.45 -0.01
N GLY A 14 22.53 19.24 -0.30
CA GLY A 14 22.66 20.65 -0.63
C GLY A 14 22.73 21.54 0.61
N VAL A 15 22.86 22.84 0.37
CA VAL A 15 22.94 23.88 1.43
C VAL A 15 21.61 24.58 1.70
N MET A 16 20.64 24.47 0.77
CA MET A 16 19.31 25.09 0.89
C MET A 16 18.26 24.04 1.32
N PRO A 17 17.18 24.46 2.02
CA PRO A 17 16.06 23.57 2.30
C PRO A 17 15.38 23.07 1.03
N LEU A 18 15.01 21.80 1.00
CA LEU A 18 14.22 21.16 -0.05
C LEU A 18 12.95 20.56 0.55
N GLU A 19 11.88 20.45 -0.23
CA GLU A 19 10.64 19.82 0.19
C GLU A 19 10.41 18.56 -0.65
N PHE A 20 10.34 17.40 0.01
CA PHE A 20 10.15 16.11 -0.65
C PHE A 20 9.51 15.08 0.29
N ALA A 21 8.90 14.07 -0.32
CA ALA A 21 8.37 12.88 0.35
C ALA A 21 9.24 11.67 0.05
N ALA A 22 9.30 10.71 0.98
CA ALA A 22 9.87 9.41 0.71
C ALA A 22 8.83 8.54 -0.02
N TRP A 23 9.17 8.04 -1.20
CA TRP A 23 8.35 7.11 -1.96
C TRP A 23 9.06 5.76 -2.02
N ALA A 24 8.55 4.78 -1.28
CA ALA A 24 9.17 3.48 -1.15
C ALA A 24 8.38 2.42 -1.95
N LEU A 25 8.86 2.19 -3.18
CA LEU A 25 8.37 1.18 -4.11
C LEU A 25 8.90 -0.21 -3.75
N SER A 26 8.02 -1.21 -3.72
CA SER A 26 8.43 -2.61 -3.63
C SER A 26 7.85 -3.37 -4.81
N MET A 27 8.69 -3.57 -5.83
CA MET A 27 8.38 -4.39 -6.99
C MET A 27 8.39 -5.87 -6.60
N MET A 28 7.26 -6.53 -6.79
CA MET A 28 7.08 -7.92 -6.38
C MET A 28 7.32 -8.86 -7.56
N ALA A 29 7.78 -10.08 -7.26
CA ALA A 29 7.99 -11.12 -8.28
C ALA A 29 6.67 -11.44 -9.01
N PRO A 30 6.67 -11.72 -10.33
CA PRO A 30 5.43 -11.82 -11.12
C PRO A 30 4.47 -12.94 -10.71
N GLY A 31 3.20 -12.81 -11.07
CA GLY A 31 2.14 -13.83 -10.93
C GLY A 31 1.37 -13.82 -9.61
N GLY A 32 1.68 -12.88 -8.70
CA GLY A 32 1.02 -12.77 -7.40
C GLY A 32 -0.13 -11.76 -7.32
N VAL A 33 -0.59 -11.53 -6.11
CA VAL A 33 -1.76 -10.70 -5.80
C VAL A 33 -1.43 -9.71 -4.69
N GLY A 34 -1.58 -8.43 -4.98
CA GLY A 34 -1.52 -7.34 -4.01
C GLY A 34 -2.85 -7.17 -3.27
N VAL A 35 -2.78 -6.96 -1.97
CA VAL A 35 -3.94 -6.73 -1.09
C VAL A 35 -3.64 -5.60 -0.12
N THR A 36 -4.58 -4.69 0.06
CA THR A 36 -4.55 -3.69 1.15
C THR A 36 -5.93 -3.57 1.80
N GLY A 37 -6.01 -2.92 2.94
CA GLY A 37 -7.25 -2.74 3.71
C GLY A 37 -7.83 -1.35 3.57
N PHE A 38 -9.15 -1.28 3.35
CA PHE A 38 -9.90 -0.06 3.58
C PHE A 38 -9.94 0.28 5.08
N PRO A 39 -10.05 1.55 5.46
CA PRO A 39 -10.31 1.93 6.85
C PRO A 39 -11.62 1.31 7.36
N PRO A 40 -11.80 1.17 8.69
CA PRO A 40 -13.02 0.64 9.28
C PRO A 40 -14.28 1.25 8.66
N ARG A 41 -15.30 0.41 8.41
CA ARG A 41 -16.55 0.86 7.81
C ARG A 41 -17.46 1.45 8.88
N GLY A 42 -18.05 2.58 8.56
CA GLY A 42 -19.03 3.24 9.40
C GLY A 42 -20.47 2.83 9.10
N THR A 43 -21.40 3.50 9.78
CA THR A 43 -22.84 3.33 9.61
C THR A 43 -23.49 4.65 9.23
N HIS A 44 -24.57 4.56 8.46
CA HIS A 44 -25.43 5.69 8.16
C HIS A 44 -26.61 5.66 9.13
N PRO A 45 -26.99 6.79 9.76
CA PRO A 45 -26.54 8.16 9.45
C PRO A 45 -25.38 8.68 10.31
N GLU A 46 -24.74 7.88 11.16
CA GLU A 46 -23.76 8.39 12.15
C GLU A 46 -22.49 8.96 11.52
N MET A 47 -22.08 8.47 10.36
CA MET A 47 -20.86 8.89 9.65
C MET A 47 -21.19 9.41 8.25
N LEU A 48 -21.62 10.67 8.17
CA LEU A 48 -22.01 11.33 6.91
C LEU A 48 -20.84 11.90 6.09
N GLN A 49 -19.72 12.20 6.75
CA GLN A 49 -18.57 12.82 6.09
C GLN A 49 -17.68 11.76 5.41
N PRO A 50 -17.02 12.10 4.28
CA PRO A 50 -15.99 11.23 3.70
C PRO A 50 -14.87 10.96 4.71
N THR A 51 -14.44 9.70 4.82
CA THR A 51 -13.45 9.28 5.82
C THR A 51 -12.10 8.89 5.22
N ASN A 52 -12.05 8.58 3.92
CA ASN A 52 -10.83 8.16 3.26
C ASN A 52 -10.86 8.42 1.75
N PRO A 53 -9.75 8.88 1.14
CA PRO A 53 -9.63 8.95 -0.30
C PRO A 53 -9.42 7.54 -0.89
N LEU A 54 -9.94 7.35 -2.11
CA LEU A 54 -9.53 6.32 -3.06
C LEU A 54 -9.16 7.06 -4.34
N VAL A 55 -7.87 7.06 -4.67
CA VAL A 55 -7.25 7.92 -5.68
C VAL A 55 -6.95 7.11 -6.93
N MET A 56 -7.30 7.69 -8.08
CA MET A 56 -7.23 7.04 -9.38
C MET A 56 -6.30 7.82 -10.32
N TRP A 57 -5.45 7.08 -11.04
CA TRP A 57 -4.66 7.64 -12.13
C TRP A 57 -5.44 7.53 -13.44
N ALA A 58 -5.19 8.43 -14.39
CA ALA A 58 -5.97 8.54 -15.62
C ALA A 58 -6.00 7.25 -16.47
N PHE A 59 -4.98 6.38 -16.32
CA PHE A 59 -4.89 5.11 -17.03
C PHE A 59 -5.58 3.94 -16.31
N THR A 60 -6.10 4.15 -15.10
CA THR A 60 -6.76 3.10 -14.33
C THR A 60 -8.13 2.79 -14.92
N ASP A 61 -8.38 1.50 -15.15
CA ASP A 61 -9.67 0.98 -15.60
C ASP A 61 -10.24 0.09 -14.48
N LEU A 62 -11.24 0.61 -13.77
CA LEU A 62 -11.90 -0.11 -12.68
C LEU A 62 -12.78 -1.28 -13.14
N SER A 63 -12.99 -1.43 -14.46
CA SER A 63 -13.63 -2.62 -15.03
C SER A 63 -12.64 -3.77 -15.29
N ASP A 64 -11.32 -3.52 -15.16
CA ASP A 64 -10.30 -4.55 -15.35
C ASP A 64 -10.50 -5.71 -14.35
N PRO A 65 -10.61 -6.97 -14.82
CA PRO A 65 -10.93 -8.13 -13.99
C PRO A 65 -9.81 -8.55 -13.03
N ARG A 66 -8.66 -7.86 -13.04
CA ARG A 66 -7.62 -7.99 -12.02
C ARG A 66 -7.97 -7.27 -10.74
N TRP A 67 -8.86 -6.28 -10.78
CA TRP A 67 -9.39 -5.62 -9.59
C TRP A 67 -10.46 -6.48 -8.90
N LYS A 68 -10.42 -6.49 -7.58
CA LYS A 68 -11.53 -6.97 -6.76
C LYS A 68 -11.71 -6.07 -5.54
N PHE A 69 -12.91 -5.54 -5.39
CA PHE A 69 -13.32 -4.72 -4.27
C PHE A 69 -14.17 -5.56 -3.32
N LEU A 70 -13.71 -5.70 -2.08
CA LEU A 70 -14.45 -6.32 -0.99
C LEU A 70 -14.92 -5.24 -0.01
N LYS A 71 -15.62 -5.62 1.06
CA LYS A 71 -16.08 -4.65 2.06
C LYS A 71 -14.89 -4.07 2.85
N LYS A 72 -13.86 -4.88 3.12
CA LYS A 72 -12.70 -4.50 3.95
C LYS A 72 -11.40 -4.40 3.15
N TYR A 73 -11.31 -5.05 2.00
CA TYR A 73 -10.06 -5.17 1.25
C TYR A 73 -10.17 -4.70 -0.20
N LEU A 74 -9.09 -4.08 -0.68
CA LEU A 74 -8.81 -3.85 -2.10
C LEU A 74 -7.80 -4.90 -2.57
N ILE A 75 -8.06 -5.52 -3.70
CA ILE A 75 -7.23 -6.59 -4.26
C ILE A 75 -6.89 -6.26 -5.72
N LEU A 76 -5.62 -6.46 -6.08
CA LEU A 76 -5.10 -6.36 -7.44
C LEU A 76 -4.29 -7.61 -7.78
N ARG A 77 -4.66 -8.32 -8.84
CA ARG A 77 -3.89 -9.47 -9.35
C ARG A 77 -2.93 -9.01 -10.45
N GLN A 78 -1.67 -9.46 -10.40
CA GLN A 78 -0.75 -9.32 -11.52
C GLN A 78 -1.08 -10.35 -12.61
N ASP A 79 -1.04 -9.95 -13.88
CA ASP A 79 -1.31 -10.84 -15.01
C ASP A 79 -0.28 -10.61 -16.13
N PRO A 80 0.63 -11.57 -16.39
CA PRO A 80 1.63 -11.45 -17.44
C PRO A 80 1.06 -11.34 -18.86
N ALA A 81 -0.19 -11.76 -19.07
CA ALA A 81 -0.85 -11.66 -20.37
C ALA A 81 -1.55 -10.31 -20.59
N ASN A 82 -1.56 -9.41 -19.59
CA ASN A 82 -2.24 -8.12 -19.66
C ASN A 82 -1.27 -6.94 -19.42
N PRO A 83 -0.79 -6.27 -20.49
CA PRO A 83 0.16 -5.17 -20.39
C PRO A 83 -0.47 -3.85 -19.93
N SER A 84 -1.80 -3.73 -19.91
CA SER A 84 -2.47 -2.49 -19.54
C SER A 84 -2.10 -2.11 -18.10
N PRO A 85 -1.63 -0.88 -17.85
CA PRO A 85 -1.27 -0.44 -16.51
C PRO A 85 -2.53 -0.23 -15.66
N GLN A 86 -2.45 -0.56 -14.38
CA GLN A 86 -3.49 -0.28 -13.40
C GLN A 86 -2.84 0.33 -12.16
N LYS A 87 -3.46 1.36 -11.56
CA LYS A 87 -2.97 1.94 -10.30
C LYS A 87 -4.10 2.49 -9.44
N LEU A 88 -4.04 2.22 -8.14
CA LEU A 88 -4.90 2.88 -7.16
C LEU A 88 -4.10 3.26 -5.93
N GLY A 89 -4.51 4.35 -5.30
CA GLY A 89 -3.97 4.83 -4.04
C GLY A 89 -5.07 4.99 -3.01
N LEU A 90 -4.72 4.87 -1.74
CA LEU A 90 -5.61 5.20 -0.63
C LEU A 90 -4.82 5.74 0.56
N HIS A 91 -5.54 6.35 1.49
CA HIS A 91 -5.01 6.66 2.80
C HIS A 91 -5.55 5.69 3.84
N ASN A 92 -4.66 5.19 4.70
CA ASN A 92 -5.03 4.44 5.89
C ASN A 92 -4.10 4.83 7.05
N PRO A 93 -4.60 5.28 8.22
CA PRO A 93 -3.76 5.64 9.38
C PRO A 93 -2.86 4.51 9.88
N LYS A 94 -3.21 3.27 9.53
CA LYS A 94 -2.35 2.11 9.70
C LYS A 94 -2.08 1.49 8.34
N THR A 95 -1.27 2.15 7.52
CA THR A 95 -0.94 1.70 6.16
C THR A 95 -0.31 0.31 6.17
N TRP A 96 -0.80 -0.54 5.27
CA TRP A 96 -0.15 -1.80 4.95
C TRP A 96 -0.48 -2.27 3.53
N GLY A 97 0.40 -3.10 2.98
CA GLY A 97 0.17 -3.88 1.77
C GLY A 97 0.67 -5.30 1.97
N ALA A 98 -0.09 -6.27 1.48
CA ALA A 98 0.29 -7.67 1.44
C ALA A 98 0.44 -8.11 -0.02
N TYR A 99 1.42 -8.97 -0.27
CA TYR A 99 1.63 -9.61 -1.56
C TYR A 99 1.63 -11.11 -1.39
N PHE A 100 0.67 -11.77 -2.04
CA PHE A 100 0.53 -13.21 -2.04
C PHE A 100 1.18 -13.79 -3.30
N LEU A 101 2.09 -14.74 -3.12
CA LEU A 101 2.71 -15.48 -4.22
C LEU A 101 2.84 -16.96 -3.85
N GLY A 102 2.31 -17.83 -4.71
CA GLY A 102 2.21 -19.26 -4.39
C GLY A 102 1.41 -19.48 -3.10
N ASN A 103 2.05 -20.06 -2.09
CA ASN A 103 1.46 -20.31 -0.77
C ASN A 103 1.88 -19.28 0.30
N ASP A 104 2.70 -18.30 -0.06
CA ASP A 104 3.35 -17.42 0.91
C ASP A 104 2.80 -15.99 0.81
N VAL A 105 2.99 -15.20 1.87
CA VAL A 105 2.64 -13.79 1.90
C VAL A 105 3.79 -12.95 2.43
N PHE A 106 4.10 -11.88 1.71
CA PHE A 106 4.92 -10.77 2.18
C PHE A 106 4.02 -9.63 2.63
N ILE A 107 4.31 -9.01 3.78
CA ILE A 107 3.53 -7.91 4.34
C ILE A 107 4.47 -6.75 4.61
N LYS A 108 4.05 -5.57 4.17
CA LYS A 108 4.72 -4.29 4.34
C LYS A 108 3.81 -3.35 5.10
N GLN A 109 4.30 -2.73 6.17
CA GLN A 109 3.54 -1.83 7.02
C GLN A 109 4.24 -0.49 7.20
N TYR A 110 3.43 0.57 7.32
CA TYR A 110 3.86 1.95 7.50
C TYR A 110 2.86 2.71 8.37
N THR A 111 3.32 3.70 9.13
CA THR A 111 2.48 4.59 9.93
C THR A 111 2.54 6.01 9.34
N PRO A 112 1.53 6.44 8.57
CA PRO A 112 1.51 7.76 7.95
C PRO A 112 1.15 8.89 8.91
N GLY A 113 1.49 10.13 8.50
CA GLY A 113 0.88 11.36 9.00
C GLY A 113 -0.57 11.56 8.55
N ALA A 114 -1.11 12.77 8.68
CA ALA A 114 -2.49 13.08 8.29
C ALA A 114 -2.65 13.08 6.76
N VAL A 115 -3.86 12.84 6.26
CA VAL A 115 -4.16 12.82 4.80
C VAL A 115 -3.61 14.06 4.08
N SER A 116 -3.74 15.24 4.69
CA SER A 116 -3.27 16.52 4.14
C SER A 116 -1.75 16.61 3.95
N ASP A 117 -0.99 15.76 4.63
CA ASP A 117 0.47 15.82 4.63
C ASP A 117 1.05 15.05 3.46
N HIS A 118 0.27 14.18 2.81
CA HIS A 118 0.77 13.29 1.76
C HIS A 118 0.53 13.84 0.35
N PRO A 119 1.44 13.59 -0.60
CA PRO A 119 1.22 13.91 -2.00
C PRO A 119 0.12 13.01 -2.62
N ASP A 120 -0.11 13.16 -3.92
CA ASP A 120 -1.04 12.33 -4.69
C ASP A 120 -2.45 12.24 -4.07
N PHE A 121 -3.04 13.38 -3.74
CA PHE A 121 -4.35 13.46 -3.07
C PHE A 121 -4.41 12.74 -1.71
N GLY A 122 -3.30 12.74 -0.98
CA GLY A 122 -3.23 12.28 0.40
C GLY A 122 -2.97 10.78 0.57
N THR A 123 -2.48 10.10 -0.48
CA THR A 123 -2.25 8.65 -0.42
C THR A 123 -1.09 8.31 0.50
N SER A 124 -1.29 7.31 1.35
CA SER A 124 -0.20 6.70 2.14
C SER A 124 0.19 5.32 1.62
N TYR A 125 -0.68 4.70 0.82
CA TYR A 125 -0.47 3.44 0.12
C TYR A 125 -0.84 3.59 -1.35
N GLN A 126 -0.07 2.96 -2.23
CA GLN A 126 -0.41 2.81 -3.64
C GLN A 126 -0.12 1.37 -4.09
N THR A 127 -0.83 0.91 -5.11
CA THR A 127 -0.52 -0.34 -5.80
C THR A 127 -0.64 -0.14 -7.30
N PHE A 128 0.35 -0.66 -8.02
CA PHE A 128 0.45 -0.60 -9.48
C PHE A 128 0.62 -2.00 -10.05
N THR A 129 0.14 -2.27 -11.27
CA THR A 129 0.54 -3.46 -12.01
C THR A 129 0.52 -3.25 -13.52
N ASN A 130 1.35 -4.02 -14.23
CA ASN A 130 1.33 -4.25 -15.67
C ASN A 130 1.65 -5.74 -15.96
N ALA A 131 2.04 -6.07 -17.20
CA ALA A 131 2.43 -7.45 -17.56
C ALA A 131 3.70 -7.94 -16.86
N ASP A 132 4.58 -7.04 -16.42
CA ASP A 132 5.90 -7.42 -15.92
C ASP A 132 5.89 -7.59 -14.40
N PHE A 133 5.12 -6.78 -13.66
CA PHE A 133 5.18 -6.79 -12.19
C PHE A 133 3.93 -6.17 -11.53
N LEU A 134 3.90 -6.30 -10.21
CA LEU A 134 3.00 -5.56 -9.32
C LEU A 134 3.81 -4.89 -8.23
N GLU A 135 3.46 -3.65 -7.91
CA GLU A 135 4.07 -2.87 -6.84
C GLU A 135 3.12 -2.74 -5.65
N ILE A 136 3.70 -2.82 -4.45
CA ILE A 136 3.09 -2.33 -3.22
C ILE A 136 3.94 -1.18 -2.68
N GLU A 137 3.33 -0.03 -2.52
CA GLU A 137 4.05 1.23 -2.36
C GLU A 137 3.57 1.92 -1.10
N THR A 138 4.50 2.51 -0.36
CA THR A 138 4.18 3.41 0.75
C THR A 138 4.69 4.80 0.39
N MET A 139 3.93 5.80 0.79
CA MET A 139 4.21 7.20 0.53
C MET A 139 4.31 7.92 1.86
N GLY A 140 5.42 8.64 2.06
CA GLY A 140 5.64 9.51 3.20
C GLY A 140 5.00 10.89 3.01
N PRO A 141 4.88 11.68 4.10
CA PRO A 141 4.40 13.05 4.00
C PRO A 141 5.42 13.94 3.25
N MET A 142 4.92 14.97 2.58
CA MET A 142 5.73 16.07 2.09
C MET A 142 6.43 16.75 3.28
N THR A 143 7.77 16.72 3.25
CA THR A 143 8.58 17.19 4.37
C THR A 143 9.62 18.19 3.88
N LYS A 144 9.69 19.34 4.56
CA LYS A 144 10.75 20.32 4.35
C LYS A 144 12.01 19.91 5.11
N VAL A 145 13.07 19.58 4.39
CA VAL A 145 14.36 19.11 4.91
C VAL A 145 15.44 20.16 4.69
N ALA A 146 16.03 20.66 5.77
CA ALA A 146 17.14 21.61 5.71
C ALA A 146 18.38 21.04 4.99
N GLY A 147 19.29 21.92 4.56
CA GLY A 147 20.58 21.50 4.01
C GLY A 147 21.35 20.65 5.01
N GLY A 148 21.90 19.51 4.55
CA GLY A 148 22.53 18.49 5.39
C GLY A 148 21.56 17.59 6.17
N GLY A 149 20.26 17.92 6.21
CA GLY A 149 19.22 17.17 6.90
C GLY A 149 18.88 15.84 6.24
N THR A 150 18.23 14.94 6.99
CA THR A 150 17.81 13.62 6.52
C THR A 150 16.34 13.39 6.87
N LEU A 151 15.58 12.90 5.90
CA LEU A 151 14.24 12.35 6.07
C LEU A 151 14.35 10.83 6.25
N GLU A 152 13.66 10.29 7.25
CA GLU A 152 13.54 8.84 7.42
C GLU A 152 12.11 8.38 7.12
N HIS A 153 12.00 7.25 6.42
CA HIS A 153 10.75 6.55 6.18
C HIS A 153 10.89 5.11 6.63
N VAL A 154 10.11 4.74 7.65
CA VAL A 154 10.30 3.49 8.39
C VAL A 154 9.18 2.52 8.06
N GLU A 155 9.56 1.34 7.61
CA GLU A 155 8.65 0.27 7.24
C GLU A 155 8.92 -0.97 8.09
N ARG A 156 7.86 -1.70 8.41
CA ARG A 156 7.96 -3.01 9.05
C ARG A 156 7.57 -4.07 8.05
N TRP A 157 8.48 -4.98 7.75
CA TRP A 157 8.28 -6.04 6.78
C TRP A 157 8.20 -7.38 7.49
N SER A 158 7.32 -8.26 7.02
CA SER A 158 7.30 -9.65 7.47
C SER A 158 6.94 -10.60 6.33
N ALA A 159 7.45 -11.82 6.41
CA ALA A 159 7.13 -12.87 5.44
C ALA A 159 6.62 -14.13 6.18
N HIS A 160 5.54 -14.72 5.66
CA HIS A 160 4.89 -15.88 6.26
C HIS A 160 4.62 -16.94 5.21
N LYS A 161 5.05 -18.17 5.50
CA LYS A 161 4.78 -19.33 4.65
C LYS A 161 3.38 -19.88 4.90
N ASN A 162 2.83 -20.58 3.91
CA ASN A 162 1.55 -21.30 4.01
C ASN A 162 0.39 -20.40 4.47
N ALA A 163 0.35 -19.18 3.95
CA ALA A 163 -0.58 -18.12 4.30
C ALA A 163 -1.51 -17.74 3.13
N LYS A 164 -1.58 -18.53 2.05
CA LYS A 164 -2.54 -18.28 0.97
C LYS A 164 -3.98 -18.39 1.49
N PRO A 165 -4.85 -17.39 1.24
CA PRO A 165 -6.26 -17.51 1.61
C PRO A 165 -6.96 -18.56 0.74
N GLN A 166 -7.92 -19.28 1.33
CA GLN A 166 -8.70 -20.30 0.60
C GLN A 166 -9.59 -19.68 -0.49
N ALA A 167 -9.97 -18.42 -0.33
CA ALA A 167 -10.74 -17.65 -1.29
C ALA A 167 -10.41 -16.15 -1.13
N TRP A 168 -10.73 -15.36 -2.15
CA TRP A 168 -10.60 -13.91 -2.11
C TRP A 168 -11.88 -13.27 -1.54
N THR A 169 -12.14 -13.50 -0.24
CA THR A 169 -13.27 -12.91 0.50
C THR A 169 -12.77 -12.23 1.77
N ASP A 170 -13.60 -11.38 2.39
CA ASP A 170 -13.23 -10.66 3.61
C ASP A 170 -12.88 -11.65 4.74
N GLU A 171 -13.67 -12.72 4.91
CA GLU A 171 -13.49 -13.71 5.98
C GLU A 171 -12.22 -14.55 5.79
N ALA A 172 -11.91 -14.93 4.55
CA ALA A 172 -10.72 -15.71 4.25
C ALA A 172 -9.44 -14.89 4.42
N LEU A 173 -9.47 -13.62 4.02
CA LEU A 173 -8.36 -12.69 4.24
C LEU A 173 -8.19 -12.35 5.72
N ASP A 174 -9.29 -12.15 6.46
CA ASP A 174 -9.25 -11.90 7.91
C ASP A 174 -8.51 -13.00 8.68
N LYS A 175 -8.81 -14.28 8.38
CA LYS A 175 -8.16 -15.45 8.99
C LYS A 175 -6.65 -15.46 8.80
N VAL A 176 -6.17 -14.91 7.68
CA VAL A 176 -4.74 -14.86 7.35
C VAL A 176 -4.09 -13.60 7.92
N LEU A 177 -4.72 -12.44 7.77
CA LEU A 177 -4.05 -11.13 7.90
C LEU A 177 -4.21 -10.49 9.27
N LEU A 178 -5.34 -10.64 9.97
CA LEU A 178 -5.63 -9.87 11.20
C LEU A 178 -4.58 -10.10 12.30
N GLY A 179 -4.06 -11.32 12.41
CA GLY A 179 -3.00 -11.65 13.37
C GLY A 179 -1.59 -11.31 12.89
N LYS A 180 -1.42 -10.69 11.72
CA LYS A 180 -0.10 -10.42 11.09
C LYS A 180 0.13 -8.94 10.80
N ILE A 181 -0.92 -8.14 10.68
CA ILE A 181 -0.85 -6.70 10.50
C ILE A 181 -0.91 -5.98 11.85
N HIS A 182 -0.20 -4.86 11.97
CA HIS A 182 -0.19 -3.97 13.15
C HIS A 182 0.35 -4.60 14.44
N GLN A 183 1.24 -5.57 14.30
CA GLN A 183 2.15 -5.99 15.38
C GLN A 183 3.25 -4.94 15.62
#